data_AF-A0A7C5SQ28-F1
#
_entry.id   AF-A0A7C5SQ28-F1
#
_cell.length_a   1.000
_cell.length_b   1.000
_cell.length_c   1.000
_cell.angle_alpha   90.00
_cell.angle_beta   90.00
_cell.angle_gamma   90.00
#
_symmetry.space_group_name_H-M   'P 1'
#
loop_
_entity.id
_entity.type
_entity.pdbx_description
1 polymer ?
#
loop_
_entity_poly.entity_id
_entity_poly.type
_entity_poly.pdbx_seq_one_letter_code
_entity_poly.pdbx_strand_id
1 'polypeptide(L)' 'MQTLASPETLLQQLSEQLKQLLHARQIEQPLMVGIHTGGVWIAEQLHRNLQLGEPLATLDISFYRDDFSRIGV' A
#
# COMPACT_ATOMS: atom_id res chain seq x y z
N MET A 1 -16.25 25.33 -7.22
CA MET A 1 -15.98 24.01 -6.60
C MET A 1 -14.91 23.33 -7.45
N GLN A 2 -13.78 22.92 -6.86
CA GLN A 2 -12.79 22.12 -7.59
C GLN A 2 -13.31 20.70 -7.72
N THR A 3 -13.29 20.16 -8.94
CA THR A 3 -13.59 18.76 -9.20
C THR A 3 -12.40 17.92 -8.75
N LEU A 4 -12.61 17.00 -7.81
CA LEU A 4 -11.59 16.05 -7.40
C LEU A 4 -11.41 14.97 -8.47
N ALA A 5 -10.19 14.47 -8.63
CA ALA A 5 -9.91 13.33 -9.48
C ALA A 5 -10.59 12.07 -8.94
N SER A 6 -10.95 11.15 -9.83
CA SER A 6 -11.55 9.88 -9.44
C SER A 6 -10.51 8.98 -8.75
N PRO A 7 -10.91 8.08 -7.83
CA PRO A 7 -9.99 7.14 -7.19
C PRO A 7 -9.17 6.31 -8.18
N GLU A 8 -9.76 5.91 -9.31
CA GLU A 8 -9.08 5.15 -10.36
C GLU A 8 -7.96 5.96 -11.01
N THR A 9 -8.21 7.25 -11.25
CA THR A 9 -7.21 8.17 -11.80
C THR A 9 -6.04 8.34 -10.83
N LEU A 10 -6.34 8.55 -9.55
CA LEU A 10 -5.32 8.71 -8.50
C LEU A 10 -4.49 7.44 -8.33
N LEU A 11 -5.13 6.26 -8.43
CA LEU A 11 -4.46 4.98 -8.29
C LEU A 11 -3.52 4.66 -9.46
N GLN A 12 -3.91 5.02 -10.68
CA GLN A 12 -3.03 4.92 -11.86
C GLN A 12 -1.81 5.84 -11.71
N GLN A 13 -2.03 7.08 -11.26
CA GLN A 13 -0.93 8.02 -10.99
C GLN A 13 0.03 7.50 -9.92
N LEU A 14 -0.51 6.95 -8.82
CA LEU A 14 0.29 6.35 -7.76
C LEU A 14 1.11 5.17 -8.27
N SER A 15 0.52 4.30 -9.10
CA SER A 15 1.21 3.15 -9.69
C SER A 15 2.40 3.58 -10.56
N GLU A 16 2.22 4.56 -11.44
CA GLU A 16 3.29 5.08 -12.29
C GLU A 16 4.42 5.72 -11.48
N GLN A 17 4.07 6.55 -10.49
CA GLN A 17 5.06 7.16 -9.60
C GLN A 17 5.83 6.11 -8.80
N LEU A 18 5.15 5.07 -8.32
CA LEU A 18 5.79 3.98 -7.57
C LEU A 18 6.72 3.16 -8.48
N LYS A 19 6.32 2.89 -9.73
CA LYS A 19 7.19 2.23 -10.72
C LYS A 19 8.46 3.04 -11.00
N GLN A 20 8.31 4.35 -11.19
CA GLN A 20 9.45 5.26 -11.38
C GLN A 20 10.37 5.27 -10.15
N LEU A 21 9.80 5.28 -8.94
CA LEU A 21 10.56 5.24 -7.70
C LEU A 21 11.35 3.93 -7.58
N LEU A 22 10.72 2.78 -7.81
CA LEU A 22 11.38 1.47 -7.75
C LEU A 22 12.56 1.40 -8.74
N HIS A 23 12.35 1.86 -9.98
CA HIS A 23 13.40 1.93 -10.99
C HIS A 23 14.54 2.87 -10.57
N ALA A 24 14.23 4.09 -10.14
CA ALA A 24 15.24 5.07 -9.70
C ALA A 24 16.05 4.59 -8.49
N ARG A 25 15.48 3.71 -7.66
CA ARG A 25 16.11 3.10 -6.50
C ARG A 25 16.77 1.75 -6.79
N GLN A 26 16.69 1.25 -8.02
CA GLN A 26 17.19 -0.07 -8.43
C GLN A 26 16.61 -1.21 -7.57
N ILE A 27 15.32 -1.13 -7.21
CA ILE A 27 14.62 -2.16 -6.46
C ILE A 27 13.92 -3.08 -7.46
N GLU A 28 14.48 -4.26 -7.70
CA GLU A 28 14.01 -5.20 -8.73
C GLU A 28 12.88 -6.13 -8.24
N GLN A 29 12.92 -6.53 -6.96
CA GLN A 29 11.99 -7.51 -6.38
C GLN A 29 11.37 -6.98 -5.08
N PRO A 30 10.51 -5.95 -5.15
CA PRO A 30 9.88 -5.40 -3.96
C PRO A 30 8.84 -6.36 -3.40
N LEU A 31 8.79 -6.46 -2.07
CA LEU A 31 7.68 -7.04 -1.35
C LEU A 31 6.62 -5.97 -1.12
N MET A 32 5.35 -6.35 -1.26
CA MET A 32 4.22 -5.48 -0.94
C MET A 32 3.47 -6.03 0.26
N VAL A 33 3.15 -5.15 1.21
CA VAL A 33 2.37 -5.46 2.40
C VAL A 33 1.18 -4.51 2.48
N GLY A 34 -0.04 -5.05 2.38
CA GLY A 34 -1.27 -4.30 2.58
C GLY A 34 -1.65 -4.24 4.06
N ILE A 35 -1.89 -3.04 4.60
CA ILE A 35 -2.38 -2.90 5.98
C ILE A 35 -3.91 -3.08 5.99
N HIS A 36 -4.44 -3.93 6.86
CA HIS A 36 -5.89 -4.13 7.02
C HIS A 36 -6.60 -2.79 7.34
N THR A 37 -7.91 -2.72 7.09
CA THR A 37 -8.75 -1.48 7.10
C THR A 37 -8.51 -0.53 5.91
N GLY A 38 -8.85 -0.99 4.70
CA GLY A 38 -8.82 -0.19 3.46
C GLY A 38 -7.48 -0.18 2.71
N GLY A 39 -6.35 -0.34 3.41
CA GLY A 39 -5.02 -0.39 2.79
C GLY A 39 -4.79 -1.62 1.90
N VAL A 40 -5.39 -2.77 2.26
CA VAL A 40 -5.29 -4.01 1.47
C VAL A 40 -5.85 -3.82 0.05
N TRP A 41 -7.00 -3.15 -0.11
CA TRP A 41 -7.58 -2.93 -1.44
C TRP A 41 -6.67 -2.11 -2.35
N ILE A 42 -6.02 -1.06 -1.83
CA ILE A 42 -5.05 -0.27 -2.59
C ILE A 42 -3.84 -1.13 -2.97
N ALA A 43 -3.31 -1.89 -2.01
CA ALA A 43 -2.15 -2.76 -2.21
C ALA A 43 -2.42 -3.83 -3.28
N GLU A 44 -3.60 -4.45 -3.29
CA GLU A 44 -4.00 -5.40 -4.33
C GLU A 44 -3.96 -4.81 -5.74
N GLN A 45 -4.43 -3.57 -5.90
CA GLN A 45 -4.44 -2.91 -7.20
C GLN A 45 -3.03 -2.53 -7.64
N LEU A 46 -2.22 -1.99 -6.72
CA LEU A 46 -0.83 -1.64 -7.02
C LEU A 46 0.01 -2.88 -7.34
N HIS A 47 -0.16 -3.97 -6.58
CA HIS A 47 0.52 -5.24 -6.81
C HIS A 47 0.25 -5.76 -8.22
N ARG A 48 -1.02 -5.76 -8.65
CA ARG A 48 -1.42 -6.12 -10.01
C ARG A 48 -0.84 -5.20 -11.08
N ASN A 49 -0.93 -3.88 -10.88
CA ASN A 49 -0.46 -2.90 -11.87
C ASN A 49 1.08 -2.93 -12.05
N LEU A 50 1.81 -3.19 -10.98
CA LEU A 50 3.28 -3.31 -10.99
C LEU A 50 3.77 -4.70 -11.41
N GLN A 51 2.87 -5.68 -11.52
CA GLN A 51 3.18 -7.07 -11.90
C GLN A 51 4.25 -7.69 -10.98
N LEU A 52 4.11 -7.48 -9.67
CA LEU A 52 5.08 -8.01 -8.71
C LEU A 52 5.01 -9.54 -8.64
N GLY A 53 6.16 -10.19 -8.72
CA GLY A 53 6.25 -11.65 -8.70
C GLY A 53 6.03 -12.27 -7.32
N GLU A 54 6.40 -11.54 -6.26
CA GLU A 54 6.24 -12.00 -4.89
C GLU A 54 4.78 -11.89 -4.42
N PRO A 55 4.27 -12.83 -3.59
CA PRO A 55 2.90 -12.76 -3.09
C PRO A 55 2.63 -11.47 -2.29
N LEU A 56 1.42 -10.90 -2.45
CA LEU A 56 0.96 -9.81 -1.60
C LEU A 56 0.76 -10.32 -0.16
N ALA A 57 1.47 -9.74 0.79
CA ALA A 57 1.25 -9.99 2.21
C ALA A 57 0.25 -8.98 2.79
N THR A 58 -0.34 -9.32 3.94
CA THR A 58 -1.20 -8.41 4.69
C THR A 58 -0.79 -8.31 6.16
N LEU A 59 -1.01 -7.14 6.76
CA LEU A 59 -0.70 -6.86 8.17
C LEU A 59 -1.93 -6.31 8.89
N ASP A 60 -2.42 -7.02 9.89
CA ASP A 60 -3.50 -6.55 10.76
C ASP A 60 -2.93 -5.82 11.98
N ILE A 61 -3.18 -4.51 12.05
CA ILE A 61 -2.71 -3.64 13.13
C ILE A 61 -3.79 -3.41 14.22
N SER A 62 -4.92 -4.10 14.14
CA SER A 62 -6.04 -3.92 15.07
C SER A 62 -5.68 -4.27 16.51
N PHE A 63 -4.70 -5.14 16.71
CA PHE A 63 -4.21 -5.52 18.04
C PHE A 63 -3.24 -4.52 18.68
N TYR A 64 -2.71 -3.53 17.94
CA TYR A 64 -1.64 -2.63 18.42
C TYR A 64 -2.12 -1.19 18.67
N ARG A 65 -3.44 -0.96 18.74
CA ARG A 65 -3.99 0.40 18.81
C ARG A 65 -4.22 0.96 20.22
N ASP A 66 -4.22 0.15 21.29
CA ASP A 66 -4.82 0.59 22.58
C ASP A 66 -3.93 0.60 23.84
N ASP A 67 -2.63 0.25 23.80
CA ASP A 67 -1.90 -0.07 25.04
C ASP A 67 -0.54 0.63 25.23
N PHE A 68 -0.34 1.82 24.64
CA PHE A 68 0.80 2.68 25.01
C PHE A 68 0.58 3.54 26.28
N SER A 69 -0.59 3.49 26.92
CA SER A 69 -0.86 4.25 28.16
C SER A 69 -1.12 3.40 29.41
N ARG A 70 -1.21 2.06 29.29
CA ARG A 70 -1.15 1.16 30.45
C ARG A 70 -0.34 -0.08 30.11
N ILE A 71 0.80 -0.21 30.78
CA ILE A 71 1.48 -1.48 31.02
C ILE A 71 0.40 -2.47 31.48
N GLY A 72 0.16 -3.51 30.68
CA GLY A 72 -0.71 -4.61 31.05
C GLY A 72 -0.11 -5.35 32.25
N VAL A 73 -0.77 -5.24 33.39
CA VAL A 73 -0.62 -6.15 34.53
C VAL A 73 -1.58 -7.30 34.32
#